data_AF-A0A0S3REL6-F1
#
_entry.id   AF-A0A0S3REL6-F1
#
_cell.length_a   1.000
_cell.length_b   1.000
_cell.length_c   1.000
_cell.angle_alpha   90.00
_cell.angle_beta   90.00
_cell.angle_gamma   90.00
#
_symmetry.space_group_name_H-M   'P 1'
#
loop_
_entity.id
_entity.type
_entity.pdbx_description
1 polymer ?
#
loop_
_entity_poly.entity_id
_entity_poly.type
_entity_poly.pdbx_seq_one_letter_code
_entity_poly.pdbx_strand_id
1 'polypeptide(L)'
;MLDDVVEFVGDENVVQVVTDNAANFKVARELLMQKRERLYWTPCVAHCIDLVFEDFEKKFKVHELTIKKGRKITTYIYGRSMLISLLKKFTKGRDLIRPGVTRFATTYLTLACLHELKASLLTMFSSEEWKTNKFGTSQEGRKVEYVVLDSRFWKNVS
;
A
#
# COMPACT_ATOMS: atom_id res chain seq x y z
N MET A 1 -16.11 2.74 -27.93
CA MET A 1 -16.16 2.46 -26.47
C MET A 1 -16.21 3.73 -25.63
N LEU A 2 -15.27 4.69 -25.72
CA LEU A 2 -15.44 6.01 -25.08
C LEU A 2 -16.26 6.97 -25.95
N ASP A 3 -15.98 6.95 -27.25
CA ASP A 3 -16.66 7.78 -28.23
C ASP A 3 -18.18 7.50 -28.28
N ASP A 4 -18.58 6.22 -28.36
CA ASP A 4 -19.99 5.80 -28.32
C ASP A 4 -20.71 6.25 -27.03
N VAL A 5 -19.99 6.32 -25.90
CA VAL A 5 -20.57 6.82 -24.64
C VAL A 5 -20.82 8.31 -24.72
N VAL A 6 -19.92 9.09 -25.34
CA VAL A 6 -20.14 10.51 -25.57
C VAL A 6 -21.28 10.73 -26.57
N GLU A 7 -21.40 9.90 -27.61
CA GLU A 7 -22.56 9.96 -28.53
C GLU A 7 -23.88 9.67 -27.81
N PHE A 8 -23.90 8.66 -26.94
CA PHE A 8 -25.08 8.32 -26.16
C PHE A 8 -25.51 9.43 -25.18
N VAL A 9 -24.54 10.08 -24.53
CA VAL A 9 -24.79 11.17 -23.58
C VAL A 9 -25.10 12.50 -24.30
N GLY A 10 -24.63 12.66 -25.53
CA GLY A 10 -24.65 13.93 -26.28
C GLY A 10 -23.36 14.72 -26.06
N ASP A 11 -22.74 15.18 -27.14
CA ASP A 11 -21.45 15.87 -27.12
C ASP A 11 -21.51 17.16 -26.30
N GLU A 12 -22.63 17.88 -26.38
CA GLU A 12 -22.92 19.08 -25.63
C GLU A 12 -23.03 18.87 -24.11
N ASN A 13 -23.25 17.63 -23.67
CA ASN A 13 -23.44 17.28 -22.26
C ASN A 13 -22.16 16.76 -21.61
N VAL A 14 -21.07 16.59 -22.37
CA VAL A 14 -19.81 16.05 -21.87
C VAL A 14 -18.69 17.08 -21.97
N VAL A 15 -18.26 17.59 -20.81
CA VAL A 15 -17.15 18.56 -20.72
C VAL A 15 -15.81 17.88 -20.56
N GLN A 16 -15.77 16.73 -19.86
CA GLN A 16 -14.52 16.09 -19.46
C GLN A 16 -14.64 14.57 -19.38
N VAL A 17 -13.58 13.89 -19.83
CA VAL A 17 -13.37 12.45 -19.63
C VAL A 17 -12.14 12.25 -18.76
N VAL A 18 -12.30 11.47 -17.68
CA VAL A 18 -11.23 11.13 -16.75
C VAL A 18 -10.98 9.62 -16.80
N THR A 19 -9.79 9.19 -17.20
CA THR A 19 -9.41 7.77 -17.23
C THR A 19 -8.04 7.55 -16.59
N ASP A 20 -7.67 6.30 -16.35
CA ASP A 20 -6.29 5.97 -16.00
C ASP A 20 -5.31 6.32 -17.15
N ASN A 21 -4.01 6.31 -16.85
CA ASN A 21 -2.96 6.69 -17.79
C ASN A 21 -2.30 5.47 -18.45
N ALA A 22 -3.02 4.33 -18.56
CA ALA A 22 -2.47 3.17 -19.23
C ALA A 22 -2.23 3.46 -20.73
N ALA A 23 -1.21 2.80 -21.30
CA ALA A 23 -0.69 3.13 -22.64
C ALA A 23 -1.75 3.01 -23.75
N ASN A 24 -2.70 2.09 -23.59
CA ASN A 24 -3.85 1.91 -24.48
C ASN A 24 -4.79 3.13 -24.54
N PHE A 25 -4.85 3.94 -23.48
CA PHE A 25 -5.67 5.16 -23.48
C PHE A 25 -4.95 6.35 -24.11
N LYS A 26 -3.64 6.27 -24.37
CA LYS A 26 -2.89 7.39 -24.96
C LYS A 26 -3.28 7.69 -26.40
N VAL A 27 -3.45 6.66 -27.22
CA VAL A 27 -3.89 6.85 -28.63
C VAL A 27 -5.39 7.15 -28.68
N ALA A 28 -6.18 6.44 -27.86
CA ALA A 28 -7.62 6.63 -27.82
C ALA A 28 -8.03 8.05 -27.37
N ARG A 29 -7.34 8.64 -26.40
CA ARG A 29 -7.61 10.02 -25.95
C ARG A 29 -7.25 11.06 -27.01
N GLU A 30 -6.13 10.87 -27.72
CA GLU A 30 -5.70 11.79 -28.77
C GLU A 30 -6.73 11.80 -29.92
N LEU A 31 -7.20 10.61 -30.33
CA LEU A 31 -8.25 10.48 -31.33
C LEU A 31 -9.59 11.07 -30.86
N LEU A 32 -9.96 10.87 -29.58
CA LEU A 32 -11.20 11.41 -29.02
C LEU A 32 -11.18 12.94 -28.99
N MET A 33 -10.06 13.53 -28.55
CA MET A 33 -9.89 14.99 -28.53
C MET A 33 -9.82 15.61 -29.93
N GLN A 34 -9.28 14.88 -30.91
CA GLN A 34 -9.33 15.29 -32.32
C GLN A 34 -10.76 15.26 -32.89
N LYS A 35 -11.55 14.23 -32.56
CA LYS A 35 -12.94 14.12 -33.02
C LYS A 35 -13.87 15.13 -32.32
N ARG A 36 -13.58 15.48 -31.06
CA ARG A 36 -14.46 16.28 -30.18
C ARG A 36 -13.71 17.45 -29.57
N GLU A 37 -13.66 18.57 -30.30
CA GLU A 37 -12.88 19.77 -29.93
C GLU A 37 -13.31 20.43 -28.60
N ARG A 38 -14.55 20.18 -28.15
CA ARG A 38 -15.11 20.75 -26.91
C ARG A 38 -14.83 19.92 -25.66
N LEU A 39 -14.31 18.71 -25.82
CA LEU A 39 -14.11 17.74 -24.75
C LEU A 39 -12.65 17.74 -24.30
N TYR A 40 -12.46 17.78 -22.98
CA TYR A 40 -11.13 17.64 -22.38
C TYR A 40 -10.92 16.24 -21.82
N TRP A 41 -9.72 15.69 -22.03
CA TRP A 41 -9.28 14.50 -21.32
C TRP A 41 -8.26 14.87 -20.24
N THR A 42 -8.39 14.27 -19.07
CA THR A 42 -7.39 14.39 -18.00
C THR A 42 -7.11 13.05 -17.35
N PRO A 43 -5.88 12.80 -16.87
CA PRO A 43 -5.58 11.57 -16.17
C PRO A 43 -6.25 11.53 -14.79
N CYS A 44 -6.60 10.33 -14.34
CA CYS A 44 -7.10 10.09 -13.01
C CYS A 44 -6.03 10.42 -11.96
N VAL A 45 -6.34 11.37 -11.07
CA VAL A 45 -5.42 11.82 -10.01
C VAL A 45 -5.06 10.66 -9.07
N ALA A 46 -6.03 9.83 -8.70
CA ALA A 46 -5.78 8.67 -7.83
C ALA A 46 -4.78 7.70 -8.47
N HIS A 47 -4.89 7.46 -9.77
CA HIS A 47 -3.94 6.64 -10.51
C HIS A 47 -2.56 7.31 -10.63
N CYS A 48 -2.51 8.63 -10.83
CA CYS A 48 -1.24 9.37 -10.85
C CYS A 48 -0.49 9.26 -9.52
N ILE A 49 -1.19 9.40 -8.39
CA ILE A 49 -0.61 9.21 -7.05
C ILE A 49 -0.10 7.78 -6.87
N ASP A 50 -0.85 6.79 -7.37
CA ASP A 50 -0.46 5.39 -7.31
C ASP A 50 0.86 5.11 -8.04
N LEU A 51 1.03 5.70 -9.23
CA LEU A 51 2.28 5.63 -9.99
C LEU A 51 3.45 6.33 -9.29
N VAL A 52 3.20 7.44 -8.59
CA VAL A 52 4.23 8.11 -7.77
C VAL A 52 4.70 7.18 -6.65
N PHE A 53 3.78 6.49 -5.97
CA PHE A 53 4.13 5.50 -4.95
C PHE A 53 4.89 4.30 -5.49
N GLU A 54 4.53 3.81 -6.68
CA GLU A 54 5.27 2.78 -7.39
C GLU A 54 6.70 3.22 -7.71
N ASP A 55 6.86 4.43 -8.21
CA ASP A 55 8.15 5.02 -8.53
C ASP A 55 9.02 5.17 -7.27
N PHE A 56 8.44 5.56 -6.13
CA PHE A 56 9.18 5.61 -4.88
C PHE A 56 9.71 4.23 -4.47
N GLU A 57 8.89 3.19 -4.57
CA GLU A 57 9.29 1.82 -4.27
C GLU A 57 10.42 1.33 -5.21
N LYS A 58 10.36 1.66 -6.50
CA LYS A 58 11.34 1.20 -7.50
C LYS A 58 12.64 2.00 -7.51
N LYS A 59 12.57 3.33 -7.37
CA LYS A 59 13.71 4.23 -7.58
C LYS A 59 14.52 4.45 -6.30
N PHE A 60 13.92 4.31 -5.12
CA PHE A 60 14.60 4.56 -3.86
C PHE A 60 14.82 3.26 -3.09
N LYS A 61 16.10 2.86 -2.98
CA LYS A 61 16.46 1.60 -2.32
C LYS A 61 15.97 1.51 -0.87
N VAL A 62 15.94 2.65 -0.17
CA VAL A 62 15.42 2.73 1.20
C VAL A 62 13.93 2.38 1.28
N HIS A 63 13.11 2.82 0.31
CA HIS A 63 11.69 2.46 0.24
C HIS A 63 11.51 0.98 -0.06
N GLU A 64 12.18 0.46 -1.10
CA GLU A 64 12.12 -0.96 -1.48
C GLU A 64 12.43 -1.89 -0.28
N LEU A 65 13.54 -1.61 0.42
CA LEU A 65 13.98 -2.43 1.56
C LEU A 65 13.04 -2.30 2.76
N THR A 66 12.54 -1.09 3.04
CA THR A 66 11.65 -0.83 4.17
C THR A 66 10.28 -1.47 3.95
N ILE A 67 9.72 -1.37 2.74
CA ILE A 67 8.48 -2.04 2.34
C ILE A 67 8.63 -3.57 2.46
N LYS A 68 9.74 -4.14 1.96
CA LYS A 68 10.00 -5.58 2.10
C LYS A 68 10.08 -6.04 3.56
N LYS A 69 10.74 -5.25 4.42
CA LYS A 69 10.81 -5.50 5.87
C LYS A 69 9.42 -5.42 6.53
N GLY A 70 8.65 -4.37 6.25
CA GLY A 70 7.29 -4.20 6.76
C GLY A 70 6.37 -5.34 6.34
N ARG A 71 6.39 -5.71 5.05
CA ARG A 71 5.63 -6.85 4.51
C ARG A 71 6.01 -8.16 5.21
N LYS A 72 7.29 -8.37 5.49
CA LYS A 72 7.75 -9.56 6.21
C LYS A 72 7.14 -9.66 7.61
N ILE A 73 7.05 -8.54 8.34
CA ILE A 73 6.39 -8.49 9.65
C ILE A 73 4.91 -8.84 9.51
N THR A 74 4.19 -8.14 8.62
CA THR A 74 2.74 -8.32 8.48
C THR A 74 2.38 -9.71 7.99
N THR A 75 3.05 -10.23 6.95
CA THR A 75 2.78 -11.59 6.43
C THR A 75 3.07 -12.66 7.49
N TYR A 76 4.11 -12.49 8.30
CA TYR A 76 4.42 -13.46 9.35
C TYR A 76 3.30 -13.52 10.42
N ILE A 77 2.79 -12.36 10.84
CA ILE A 77 1.72 -12.25 11.83
C ILE A 77 0.40 -12.75 11.25
N TYR A 78 -0.03 -12.20 10.11
CA TYR A 78 -1.34 -12.53 9.52
C TYR A 78 -1.42 -13.93 8.92
N GLY A 79 -0.29 -14.60 8.69
CA GLY A 79 -0.27 -16.01 8.29
C GLY A 79 -0.69 -16.99 9.40
N ARG A 80 -0.91 -16.52 10.64
CA ARG A 80 -1.15 -17.39 11.82
C ARG A 80 -2.19 -16.77 12.75
N SER A 81 -3.33 -17.45 12.94
CA SER A 81 -4.42 -17.00 13.82
C SER A 81 -3.94 -16.64 15.24
N MET A 82 -3.08 -17.46 15.83
CA MET A 82 -2.50 -17.21 17.16
C MET A 82 -1.68 -15.92 17.23
N LEU A 83 -0.95 -15.57 16.18
CA LEU A 83 -0.18 -14.32 16.13
C LEU A 83 -1.07 -13.10 15.90
N ILE A 84 -2.17 -13.27 15.16
CA ILE A 84 -3.20 -12.21 15.04
C ILE A 84 -3.80 -11.93 16.41
N SER A 85 -4.16 -12.97 17.18
CA SER A 85 -4.67 -12.82 18.54
C SER A 85 -3.65 -12.15 19.46
N LEU A 86 -2.37 -12.54 19.36
CA LEU A 86 -1.29 -11.94 20.14
C LEU A 86 -1.11 -10.45 19.77
N LEU A 87 -1.07 -10.12 18.48
CA LEU A 87 -1.03 -8.73 18.01
C LEU A 87 -2.17 -7.92 18.62
N LYS A 88 -3.42 -8.39 18.47
CA LYS A 88 -4.60 -7.69 18.97
C LYS A 88 -4.56 -7.43 20.48
N LYS A 89 -3.96 -8.33 21.26
CA LYS A 89 -3.73 -8.13 22.70
C LYS A 89 -2.84 -6.91 22.97
N PHE A 90 -1.73 -6.76 22.25
CA PHE A 90 -0.77 -5.66 22.45
C PHE A 90 -1.18 -4.35 21.75
N THR A 91 -2.01 -4.42 20.72
CA THR A 91 -2.46 -3.26 19.94
C THR A 91 -3.85 -2.75 20.32
N LYS A 92 -4.47 -3.30 21.38
CA LYS A 92 -5.86 -3.00 21.79
C LYS A 92 -6.85 -3.23 20.64
N GLY A 93 -6.69 -4.34 19.93
CA GLY A 93 -7.54 -4.77 18.83
C GLY A 93 -7.24 -4.12 17.47
N ARG A 94 -6.26 -3.20 17.37
CA ARG A 94 -5.91 -2.57 16.10
C ARG A 94 -5.15 -3.51 15.15
N ASP A 95 -5.44 -3.38 13.87
CA ASP A 95 -4.75 -4.07 12.78
C ASP A 95 -3.56 -3.27 12.24
N LEU A 96 -2.57 -3.98 11.67
CA LEU A 96 -1.43 -3.36 10.99
C LEU A 96 -1.72 -3.03 9.53
N ILE A 97 -2.61 -3.80 8.89
CA ILE A 97 -2.96 -3.60 7.48
C ILE A 97 -4.16 -2.65 7.42
N ARG A 98 -3.98 -1.54 6.70
CA ARG A 98 -5.05 -0.60 6.37
C ARG A 98 -5.25 -0.63 4.85
N PRO A 99 -6.34 -1.23 4.35
CA PRO A 99 -6.62 -1.28 2.91
C PRO A 99 -6.75 0.13 2.33
N GLY A 100 -6.08 0.38 1.22
CA GLY A 100 -6.26 1.56 0.38
C GLY A 100 -6.91 1.18 -0.95
N VAL A 101 -7.30 2.20 -1.72
CA VAL A 101 -7.91 2.01 -3.06
C VAL A 101 -6.96 1.24 -4.00
N THR A 102 -5.65 1.36 -3.79
CA THR A 102 -4.63 0.70 -4.59
C THR A 102 -3.68 -0.12 -3.71
N ARG A 103 -2.92 -1.02 -4.35
CA ARG A 103 -1.92 -1.84 -3.65
C ARG A 103 -0.77 -1.02 -3.08
N PHE A 104 -0.39 0.07 -3.75
CA PHE A 104 0.69 0.93 -3.27
C PHE A 104 0.21 1.79 -2.10
N ALA A 105 -1.00 2.37 -2.19
CA ALA A 105 -1.61 3.06 -1.04
C ALA A 105 -1.73 2.12 0.17
N THR A 106 -2.19 0.88 -0.02
CA THR A 106 -2.24 -0.13 1.04
C THR A 106 -0.86 -0.36 1.69
N THR A 107 0.20 -0.39 0.87
CA THR A 107 1.57 -0.58 1.36
C THR A 107 2.03 0.58 2.24
N TYR A 108 1.85 1.82 1.80
CA TYR A 108 2.24 3.00 2.59
C TYR A 108 1.37 3.19 3.83
N LEU A 109 0.07 2.94 3.75
CA LEU A 109 -0.82 2.97 4.92
C LEU A 109 -0.44 1.88 5.94
N THR A 110 0.00 0.71 5.47
CA THR A 110 0.52 -0.36 6.35
C THR A 110 1.80 0.07 7.06
N LEU A 111 2.74 0.76 6.37
CA LEU A 111 3.92 1.33 7.01
C LEU A 111 3.57 2.40 8.05
N ALA A 112 2.60 3.26 7.75
CA ALA A 112 2.09 4.24 8.71
C ALA A 112 1.51 3.56 9.96
N CYS A 113 0.68 2.52 9.79
CA CYS A 113 0.17 1.73 10.92
C CYS A 113 1.29 1.05 11.72
N LEU A 114 2.32 0.51 11.06
CA LEU A 114 3.49 -0.05 11.74
C LEU A 114 4.20 1.01 12.61
N HIS A 115 4.36 2.23 12.09
CA HIS A 115 4.93 3.35 12.86
C HIS A 115 4.07 3.73 14.06
N GLU A 116 2.77 3.93 13.85
CA GLU A 116 1.79 4.25 14.90
C GLU A 116 1.75 3.19 16.01
N LEU A 117 2.02 1.92 15.66
CA LEU A 117 2.01 0.78 16.58
C LEU A 117 3.40 0.33 17.02
N LYS A 118 4.45 1.10 16.73
CA LYS A 118 5.84 0.76 17.05
C LYS A 118 6.02 0.33 18.50
N ALA A 119 5.52 1.13 19.46
CA ALA A 119 5.67 0.82 20.89
C ALA A 119 4.99 -0.50 21.28
N SER A 120 3.77 -0.76 20.77
CA SER A 120 3.05 -2.02 20.97
C SER A 120 3.80 -3.21 20.38
N LEU A 121 4.36 -3.05 19.18
CA LEU A 121 5.14 -4.10 18.51
C LEU A 121 6.43 -4.40 19.27
N LEU A 122 7.18 -3.37 19.68
CA LEU A 122 8.39 -3.57 20.49
C LEU A 122 8.07 -4.32 21.80
N THR A 123 6.96 -3.97 22.45
CA THR A 123 6.51 -4.63 23.68
C THR A 123 6.11 -6.09 23.41
N MET A 124 5.33 -6.35 22.36
CA MET A 124 4.91 -7.70 21.95
C MET A 124 6.12 -8.60 21.70
N PHE A 125 7.07 -8.15 20.88
CA PHE A 125 8.24 -8.94 20.51
C PHE A 125 9.27 -9.07 21.64
N SER A 126 9.23 -8.20 22.66
CA SER A 126 10.08 -8.33 23.85
C SER A 126 9.43 -9.13 24.99
N SER A 127 8.16 -9.51 24.84
CA SER A 127 7.40 -10.19 25.89
C SER A 127 7.81 -11.65 26.09
N GLU A 128 7.65 -12.16 27.30
CA GLU A 128 7.87 -13.59 27.59
C GLU A 128 6.92 -14.49 26.80
N GLU A 129 5.71 -14.03 26.51
CA GLU A 129 4.75 -14.72 25.66
C GLU A 129 5.24 -14.88 24.22
N TRP A 130 6.04 -13.95 23.70
CA TRP A 130 6.69 -14.11 22.41
C TRP A 130 7.88 -15.07 22.50
N LYS A 131 8.76 -14.86 23.48
CA LYS A 131 10.01 -15.63 23.63
C LYS A 131 9.79 -17.12 23.90
N THR A 132 8.74 -17.47 24.62
CA THR A 132 8.41 -18.87 24.96
C THR A 132 7.52 -19.55 23.92
N ASN A 133 6.94 -18.79 22.99
CA ASN A 133 6.06 -19.32 21.95
C ASN A 133 6.84 -19.97 20.81
N LYS A 134 6.32 -21.10 20.29
CA LYS A 134 6.86 -21.82 19.12
C LYS A 134 7.10 -20.94 17.90
N PHE A 135 6.34 -19.85 17.75
CA PHE A 135 6.53 -18.89 16.65
C PHE A 135 7.73 -17.98 16.91
N GLY A 136 7.89 -17.43 18.12
CA GLY A 136 9.05 -16.60 18.45
C GLY A 136 10.37 -17.38 18.44
N THR A 137 10.35 -18.64 18.88
CA THR A 137 11.54 -19.50 18.88
C THR A 137 11.93 -20.03 17.49
N SER A 138 11.02 -19.95 16.50
CA SER A 138 11.24 -20.39 15.12
C SER A 138 12.30 -19.55 14.41
N GLN A 139 12.97 -20.12 13.41
CA GLN A 139 13.99 -19.39 12.63
C GLN A 139 13.39 -18.14 11.95
N GLU A 140 12.20 -18.27 11.40
CA GLU A 140 11.44 -17.18 10.79
C GLU A 140 11.01 -16.13 11.83
N GLY A 141 10.57 -16.56 13.02
CA GLY A 141 10.18 -15.66 14.11
C GLY A 141 11.33 -14.76 14.54
N ARG A 142 12.50 -15.35 14.81
CA ARG A 142 13.73 -14.60 15.15
C ARG A 142 14.14 -13.61 14.05
N LYS A 143 13.98 -14.00 12.78
CA LYS A 143 14.25 -13.10 11.64
C LYS A 143 13.29 -11.91 11.59
N VAL A 144 12.04 -12.06 12.04
CA VAL A 144 11.06 -10.96 12.11
C VAL A 144 11.32 -10.11 13.34
N GLU A 145 11.57 -10.72 14.48
CA GLU A 145 11.98 -10.06 15.71
C GLU A 145 13.20 -9.15 15.49
N TYR A 146 14.23 -9.65 14.82
CA TYR A 146 15.41 -8.85 14.47
C TYR A 146 15.04 -7.58 13.67
N VAL A 147 14.06 -7.67 12.76
CA VAL A 147 13.59 -6.51 11.99
C VAL A 147 12.82 -5.54 12.89
N VAL A 148 11.96 -6.05 13.76
CA VAL A 148 11.16 -5.25 14.70
C VAL A 148 12.04 -4.56 15.74
N LEU A 149 13.17 -5.15 16.15
CA LEU A 149 14.09 -4.55 17.12
C LEU A 149 15.17 -3.67 16.47
N ASP A 150 15.27 -3.64 15.13
CA ASP A 150 16.23 -2.82 14.38
C ASP A 150 15.83 -1.32 14.40
N SER A 151 16.61 -0.49 15.09
CA SER A 151 16.37 0.96 15.16
C SER A 151 16.43 1.63 13.78
N ARG A 152 17.24 1.11 12.85
CA ARG A 152 17.34 1.64 11.48
C ARG A 152 16.08 1.38 10.67
N PHE A 153 15.41 0.25 10.90
CA PHE A 153 14.11 0.00 10.29
C PHE A 153 13.12 1.10 10.68
N TRP A 154 12.98 1.38 11.97
CA TRP A 154 12.04 2.41 12.43
C TRP A 154 12.37 3.82 11.97
N LYS A 155 13.66 4.16 11.85
CA LYS A 155 14.11 5.44 11.27
C LYS A 155 13.72 5.60 9.80
N ASN A 156 13.63 4.49 9.06
CA ASN A 156 13.24 4.53 7.65
C ASN A 156 11.72 4.47 7.45
N VAL A 157 10.96 4.04 8.46
CA VAL A 157 9.49 4.01 8.44
C VAL A 157 8.91 5.36 8.86
N SER A 158 9.61 6.11 9.73
CA SER A 158 9.19 7.42 10.27
C SER A 158 9.20 8.54 9.25
#